data_AF-K1SMG1-F1
#
_entry.id   AF-K1SMG1-F1
#
_cell.length_a   1.000
_cell.length_b   1.000
_cell.length_c   1.000
_cell.angle_alpha   90.00
_cell.angle_beta   90.00
_cell.angle_gamma   90.00
#
_symmetry.space_group_name_H-M   'P 1'
#
loop_
_entity.id
_entity.type
_entity.pdbx_description
1 polymer ?
#
loop_
_entity_poly.entity_id
_entity_poly.type
_entity_poly.pdbx_seq_one_letter_code
_entity_poly.pdbx_strand_id
1 'polypeptide(L)'
;MEKILLSFLFCGAICLIAQIILDNTKLTPGHITSIFVVLGALLDTFNIYDIIVEKVGGGAMVPITSFGHQLIHGGLHQAEGAGVFGLVMGMFDLTASGISAAIIFSFFLTLIFKPRN
;
A
#
# COMPACT_ATOMS: atom_id res chain seq x y z
N MET A 1 -22.20 2.01 8.75
CA MET A 1 -21.91 0.83 9.61
C MET A 1 -21.47 -0.36 8.77
N GLU A 2 -22.20 -0.71 7.70
CA GLU A 2 -21.85 -1.79 6.77
C GLU A 2 -20.43 -1.65 6.16
N LYS A 3 -20.08 -0.48 5.62
CA LYS A 3 -18.73 -0.22 5.09
C LYS A 3 -17.60 -0.37 6.13
N ILE A 4 -17.87 -0.10 7.41
CA ILE A 4 -16.87 -0.24 8.49
C ILE A 4 -16.60 -1.73 8.75
N LEU A 5 -17.66 -2.55 8.78
CA LEU A 5 -17.51 -4.01 8.93
C LEU A 5 -16.77 -4.60 7.72
N LEU A 6 -17.13 -4.20 6.51
CA LEU A 6 -16.45 -4.62 5.29
C LEU A 6 -14.98 -4.17 5.26
N SER A 7 -14.67 -2.93 5.65
CA SER A 7 -13.30 -2.43 5.82
C SER A 7 -12.49 -3.31 6.77
N PHE A 8 -13.05 -3.62 7.95
CA PHE A 8 -12.39 -4.44 8.96
C PHE A 8 -12.14 -5.86 8.45
N LEU A 9 -13.15 -6.49 7.86
CA LEU A 9 -13.04 -7.85 7.34
C LEU A 9 -12.05 -7.94 6.18
N PHE A 10 -12.04 -6.96 5.27
CA PHE A 10 -11.11 -6.94 4.15
C PHE A 10 -9.66 -6.80 4.62
N CYS A 11 -9.38 -5.78 5.45
CA CYS A 11 -8.04 -5.57 5.99
C CYS A 11 -7.59 -6.78 6.82
N GLY A 12 -8.46 -7.28 7.71
CA GLY A 12 -8.20 -8.45 8.54
C GLY A 12 -7.93 -9.71 7.72
N ALA A 13 -8.66 -9.94 6.63
CA ALA A 13 -8.44 -11.06 5.73
C ALA A 13 -7.07 -10.98 5.03
N ILE A 14 -6.67 -9.80 4.54
CA ILE A 14 -5.35 -9.62 3.92
C ILE A 14 -4.24 -9.87 4.96
N CYS A 15 -4.38 -9.34 6.18
CA CYS A 15 -3.44 -9.60 7.27
C CYS A 15 -3.37 -11.09 7.64
N LEU A 16 -4.52 -11.78 7.69
CA LEU A 16 -4.59 -13.21 7.96
C LEU A 16 -3.87 -14.01 6.88
N ILE A 17 -4.06 -13.68 5.60
CA ILE A 17 -3.37 -14.33 4.49
C ILE A 17 -1.85 -14.12 4.61
N ALA A 18 -1.41 -12.88 4.89
CA ALA A 18 0.01 -12.59 5.08
C ALA A 18 0.61 -13.40 6.25
N GLN A 19 -0.11 -13.49 7.37
CA GLN A 19 0.30 -14.25 8.54
C GLN A 19 0.40 -15.75 8.23
N ILE A 20 -0.59 -16.33 7.54
CA ILE A 20 -0.56 -17.73 7.13
C ILE A 20 0.65 -18.02 6.24
N ILE A 21 0.95 -17.14 5.27
CA ILE A 21 2.12 -17.29 4.41
C ILE A 21 3.41 -17.22 5.23
N LEU A 22 3.50 -16.26 6.16
CA LEU A 22 4.68 -16.08 7.01
C LEU A 22 4.94 -17.30 7.90
N ASP A 23 3.89 -17.86 8.51
CA ASP A 23 4.03 -18.98 9.46
C ASP A 23 4.29 -20.33 8.79
N ASN A 24 3.87 -20.50 7.53
CA ASN A 24 3.93 -21.79 6.82
C ASN A 24 5.00 -21.85 5.73
N THR A 25 5.75 -20.77 5.50
CA THR A 25 6.79 -20.71 4.45
C THR A 25 8.11 -20.17 4.98
N LYS A 26 9.17 -20.27 4.16
CA LYS A 26 10.48 -19.65 4.46
C LYS A 26 10.58 -18.21 3.94
N LEU A 27 9.45 -17.62 3.54
CA LEU A 27 9.44 -16.27 3.00
C LEU A 27 9.67 -15.27 4.13
N THR A 28 10.55 -14.31 3.89
CA THR A 28 10.80 -13.22 4.83
C THR A 28 9.64 -12.22 4.78
N PRO A 29 9.48 -11.37 5.81
CA PRO A 29 8.55 -10.24 5.74
C PRO A 29 8.75 -9.37 4.49
N GLY A 30 10.01 -9.22 4.04
CA GLY A 30 10.36 -8.52 2.79
C GLY A 30 9.79 -9.18 1.53
N HIS A 31 9.82 -10.51 1.44
CA HIS A 31 9.19 -11.22 0.31
C HIS A 31 7.67 -11.03 0.29
N ILE A 32 7.02 -11.17 1.45
CA ILE A 32 5.56 -11.07 1.55
C ILE A 32 5.08 -9.66 1.22
N THR A 33 5.72 -8.65 1.80
CA THR A 33 5.41 -7.24 1.49
C THR A 33 5.61 -6.92 0.01
N SER A 34 6.70 -7.38 -0.61
CA SER A 34 6.94 -7.17 -2.05
C SER A 34 5.87 -7.83 -2.92
N ILE A 35 5.48 -9.07 -2.62
CA ILE A 35 4.40 -9.77 -3.34
C ILE A 35 3.09 -8.97 -3.26
N PHE A 36 2.74 -8.47 -2.08
CA PHE A 36 1.48 -7.75 -1.87
C PHE A 36 1.49 -6.39 -2.56
N VAL A 37 2.63 -5.69 -2.59
CA VAL A 37 2.79 -4.46 -3.39
C VAL A 37 2.59 -4.76 -4.87
N VAL A 38 3.25 -5.79 -5.41
CA VAL A 38 3.11 -6.18 -6.82
C VAL A 38 1.67 -6.59 -7.15
N LEU A 39 0.99 -7.32 -6.27
CA LEU A 39 -0.43 -7.66 -6.44
C LEU A 39 -1.30 -6.41 -6.46
N GLY A 40 -1.05 -5.44 -5.59
CA GLY A 40 -1.76 -4.15 -5.59
C GLY A 40 -1.61 -3.39 -6.90
N ALA A 41 -0.37 -3.26 -7.38
CA ALA A 41 -0.03 -2.64 -8.66
C ALA A 41 -0.71 -3.35 -9.85
N LEU A 42 -0.72 -4.69 -9.83
CA LEU A 42 -1.36 -5.49 -10.87
C LEU A 42 -2.87 -5.32 -10.87
N LEU A 43 -3.52 -5.31 -9.71
CA LEU A 43 -4.96 -5.09 -9.59
C LEU A 43 -5.37 -3.68 -10.05
N ASP A 44 -4.55 -2.67 -9.77
CA ASP A 44 -4.78 -1.29 -10.22
C ASP A 44 -4.70 -1.15 -11.74
N THR A 45 -3.77 -1.84 -12.39
CA THR A 45 -3.62 -1.82 -13.87
C THR A 45 -4.92 -2.21 -14.60
N PHE A 46 -5.80 -3.00 -13.97
CA PHE A 46 -7.09 -3.39 -14.52
C PHE A 46 -8.30 -2.65 -13.88
N ASN A 47 -8.06 -1.57 -13.13
CA ASN A 47 -9.06 -0.84 -12.33
C ASN A 47 -9.79 -1.73 -11.29
N ILE A 48 -9.25 -2.91 -10.97
CA ILE A 48 -9.87 -3.83 -10.00
C ILE A 48 -9.69 -3.28 -8.58
N TYR A 49 -8.55 -2.65 -8.31
CA TYR A 49 -8.27 -2.09 -6.99
C TYR A 49 -9.23 -0.94 -6.65
N ASP A 50 -9.55 -0.07 -7.60
CA ASP A 50 -10.54 1.01 -7.41
C ASP A 50 -11.92 0.46 -7.03
N ILE A 51 -12.37 -0.60 -7.73
CA ILE A 51 -13.64 -1.28 -7.41
C ILE A 51 -13.61 -1.84 -5.97
N ILE A 52 -12.46 -2.33 -5.52
CA ILE A 52 -12.28 -2.78 -4.14
C ILE A 52 -12.44 -1.57 -3.19
N VAL A 53 -11.74 -0.46 -3.45
CA VAL A 53 -11.84 0.76 -2.63
C VAL A 53 -13.29 1.26 -2.53
N GLU A 54 -14.05 1.27 -3.63
CA GLU A 54 -15.45 1.69 -3.63
C GLU A 54 -16.33 0.81 -2.73
N LYS A 55 -16.10 -0.52 -2.76
CA LYS A 55 -16.89 -1.52 -2.03
C LYS A 55 -16.56 -1.59 -0.55
N VAL A 56 -15.28 -1.72 -0.21
CA VAL A 56 -14.85 -1.91 1.19
C VAL A 56 -14.43 -0.61 1.87
N GLY A 57 -14.25 0.50 1.14
CA GLY A 57 -13.92 1.81 1.71
C GLY A 57 -12.48 1.89 2.24
N GLY A 58 -12.29 2.64 3.33
CA GLY A 58 -10.97 2.92 3.90
C GLY A 58 -10.16 1.68 4.30
N GLY A 59 -10.80 0.53 4.56
CA GLY A 59 -10.11 -0.73 4.81
C GLY A 59 -9.28 -1.25 3.64
N ALA A 60 -9.57 -0.82 2.40
CA ALA A 60 -8.69 -1.09 1.27
C ALA A 60 -7.40 -0.25 1.31
N MET A 61 -7.41 0.92 1.95
CA MET A 61 -6.26 1.83 1.99
C MET A 61 -5.23 1.48 3.08
N VAL A 62 -5.56 0.56 3.99
CA VAL A 62 -4.71 0.19 5.13
C VAL A 62 -3.64 -0.85 4.77
N PRO A 63 -3.94 -1.94 4.03
CA PRO A 63 -2.95 -2.96 3.71
C PRO A 63 -1.91 -2.48 2.71
N ILE A 64 -0.72 -3.08 2.73
CA ILE A 64 0.40 -2.73 1.84
C ILE A 64 0.09 -2.92 0.34
N THR A 65 -0.96 -3.68 0.00
CA THR A 65 -1.45 -3.76 -1.38
C THR A 65 -1.89 -2.38 -1.90
N SER A 66 -2.40 -1.50 -1.03
CA SER A 66 -2.81 -0.14 -1.40
C SER A 66 -1.62 0.70 -1.85
N PHE A 67 -0.44 0.45 -1.27
CA PHE A 67 0.79 1.13 -1.68
C PHE A 67 1.10 0.84 -3.15
N GLY A 68 1.01 -0.42 -3.58
CA GLY A 68 1.20 -0.81 -4.99
C GLY A 68 0.18 -0.17 -5.93
N HIS A 69 -1.09 -0.12 -5.52
CA HIS A 69 -2.13 0.59 -6.25
C HIS A 69 -1.79 2.07 -6.42
N GLN A 70 -1.45 2.78 -5.33
CA GLN A 70 -1.10 4.20 -5.40
C GLN A 70 0.13 4.51 -6.26
N LEU A 71 1.13 3.61 -6.30
CA LEU A 71 2.31 3.77 -7.15
C LEU A 71 1.96 3.76 -8.65
N ILE A 72 1.20 2.76 -9.09
CA ILE A 72 0.80 2.64 -10.49
C ILE A 72 -0.22 3.71 -10.86
N HIS A 73 -1.21 3.94 -10.01
CA HIS A 73 -2.27 4.91 -10.25
C HIS A 73 -1.70 6.33 -10.41
N GLY A 74 -0.77 6.74 -9.53
CA GLY A 74 -0.09 8.03 -9.64
C GLY A 74 0.78 8.16 -10.88
N GLY A 75 1.55 7.10 -11.19
CA GLY A 75 2.39 7.06 -12.39
C GLY A 75 1.58 7.14 -13.69
N LEU A 76 0.51 6.35 -13.80
CA LEU A 76 -0.37 6.34 -14.97
C LEU A 76 -1.09 7.67 -15.14
N HIS A 77 -1.62 8.24 -14.05
CA HIS A 77 -2.28 9.55 -14.09
C HIS A 77 -1.36 10.64 -14.63
N GLN A 78 -0.12 10.70 -14.16
CA GLN A 78 0.85 11.69 -14.64
C GLN A 78 1.36 11.39 -16.06
N ALA A 79 1.36 10.12 -16.47
CA ALA A 79 1.74 9.71 -17.81
C ALA A 79 0.77 10.18 -18.89
N GLU A 80 -0.51 10.41 -18.56
CA GLU A 80 -1.48 11.00 -19.49
C GLU A 80 -1.05 12.40 -19.98
N GLY A 81 -0.39 13.18 -19.12
CA GLY A 81 0.07 14.53 -19.44
C GLY A 81 1.54 14.62 -19.92
N ALA A 82 2.43 13.81 -19.35
CA ALA A 82 3.88 13.91 -19.58
C ALA A 82 4.48 12.67 -20.27
N GLY A 83 3.64 11.76 -20.77
CA GLY A 83 4.07 10.53 -21.44
C GLY A 83 4.93 9.66 -20.53
N VAL A 84 5.98 9.05 -21.09
CA VAL A 84 6.88 8.14 -20.34
C VAL A 84 7.56 8.83 -19.14
N PHE A 85 7.88 10.13 -19.27
CA PHE A 85 8.45 10.89 -18.14
C PHE A 85 7.44 11.08 -17.00
N GLY A 86 6.14 11.13 -17.33
CA GLY A 86 5.07 11.19 -16.34
C GLY A 86 5.03 9.98 -15.44
N LEU A 87 5.36 8.78 -15.94
CA LEU A 87 5.43 7.57 -15.10
C LEU A 87 6.41 7.75 -13.93
N VAL A 88 7.59 8.30 -14.21
CA VAL A 88 8.64 8.47 -13.18
C VAL A 88 8.29 9.64 -12.25
N MET A 89 7.71 10.71 -12.78
CA MET A 89 7.31 11.87 -11.97
C MET A 89 6.16 11.53 -11.02
N GLY A 90 5.13 10.85 -11.51
CA GLY A 90 3.88 10.61 -10.75
C GLY A 90 3.91 9.41 -9.81
N MET A 91 4.85 8.48 -9.98
CA MET A 91 4.87 7.21 -9.23
C MET A 91 4.89 7.40 -7.70
N PHE A 92 5.52 8.46 -7.19
CA PHE A 92 5.58 8.72 -5.76
C PHE A 92 4.62 9.82 -5.28
N ASP A 93 3.87 10.48 -6.15
CA ASP A 93 3.09 11.65 -5.77
C ASP A 93 2.00 11.30 -4.74
N LEU A 94 1.27 10.20 -4.95
CA LEU A 94 0.21 9.76 -4.05
C LEU A 94 0.76 9.19 -2.72
N THR A 95 1.95 8.58 -2.76
CA THR A 95 2.55 7.91 -1.58
C THR A 95 3.49 8.82 -0.78
N ALA A 96 3.90 9.96 -1.33
CA ALA A 96 4.89 10.87 -0.76
C ALA A 96 4.50 11.37 0.64
N SER A 97 3.22 11.65 0.86
CA SER A 97 2.73 12.14 2.16
C SER A 97 2.96 11.13 3.27
N GLY A 98 2.63 9.85 3.04
CA GLY A 98 2.82 8.78 4.01
C GLY A 98 4.29 8.50 4.30
N ILE A 99 5.12 8.46 3.25
CA ILE A 99 6.58 8.24 3.39
C ILE A 99 7.21 9.41 4.16
N SER A 100 6.88 10.65 3.79
CA SER A 100 7.42 11.85 4.45
C SER A 100 6.99 11.91 5.92
N ALA A 101 5.72 11.63 6.22
CA ALA A 101 5.23 11.55 7.58
C ALA A 101 6.00 10.49 8.39
N ALA A 102 6.17 9.28 7.84
CA ALA A 102 6.91 8.21 8.50
C ALA A 102 8.35 8.62 8.82
N ILE A 103 9.06 9.26 7.88
CA ILE A 103 10.43 9.75 8.09
C ILE A 103 10.48 10.83 9.17
N ILE A 104 9.63 11.85 9.07
CA ILE A 104 9.63 13.00 9.99
C ILE A 104 9.28 12.55 11.42
N PHE A 105 8.23 11.75 11.59
CA PHE A 105 7.86 11.25 12.91
C PHE A 105 8.91 10.31 13.49
N SER A 106 9.50 9.44 12.66
CA SER A 106 10.60 8.57 13.09
C SER A 106 11.78 9.39 13.59
N PHE A 107 12.15 10.46 12.90
CA PHE A 107 13.23 11.37 13.34
C PHE A 107 12.96 11.93 14.74
N PHE A 108 11.80 12.53 14.97
CA PHE A 108 11.47 13.12 16.28
C PHE A 108 11.37 12.08 17.40
N LEU A 109 10.77 10.91 17.13
CA LEU A 109 10.66 9.84 18.12
C LEU A 109 12.02 9.29 18.52
N THR A 110 12.97 9.21 17.58
CA THR A 110 14.35 8.73 17.84
C THR A 110 15.15 9.68 18.74
N LEU A 111 14.75 10.96 18.87
CA LEU A 111 15.38 11.90 19.80
C LEU A 111 14.94 11.66 21.26
N ILE A 112 13.72 11.16 21.47
CA ILE A 112 13.12 10.92 22.79
C ILE A 112 13.38 9.48 23.25
N PHE A 113 13.30 8.54 22.31
CA PHE A 113 13.39 7.10 22.58
C PHE A 113 14.66 6.53 21.96
N LYS A 114 15.26 5.52 22.63
CA LYS A 114 16.34 4.73 22.05
C LYS A 114 15.76 3.55 21.26
N PRO A 115 15.80 3.56 19.92
CA PRO A 115 15.34 2.42 19.12
C PRO A 115 16.24 1.21 19.38
N ARG A 116 15.63 0.03 19.41
CA ARG A 116 16.35 -1.25 19.54
C ARG A 116 16.47 -1.87 18.16
N ASN A 117 17.68 -2.35 17.84
CA ASN A 117 17.93 -3.14 16.63
C ASN A 117 17.26 -4.51 16.72
#